data_AF-A0A7V1Y6G6-F1
#
_entry.id   AF-A0A7V1Y6G6-F1
#
_cell.length_a   1.000
_cell.length_b   1.000
_cell.length_c   1.000
_cell.angle_alpha   90.00
_cell.angle_beta   90.00
_cell.angle_gamma   90.00
#
_symmetry.space_group_name_H-M   'P 1'
#
loop_
_entity.id
_entity.type
_entity.pdbx_description
1 polymer ?
#
loop_
_entity_poly.entity_id
_entity_poly.type
_entity_poly.pdbx_seq_one_letter_code
_entity_poly.pdbx_strand_id
1 'polypeptide(L)'
;MSRRILPLISLLLVAGCALKPPTTRVLPLTVAKAGTGQGSVYSTKGHVFCGADCTSHTVTLVHGAAIELFARPSPGTRFVRWAEGCEGAIPVCTVHLDSATLVEAFFEVRDDLPTCGQGRALFARTPIDFDQIIAVSPIGHVGAPDHVFPVTRISLSVADSHAPGAKDIGPVFVRSPGPLAITGVFKQRRTDTQRRTIWDYEIHLAPCREMELILHHVQEVPADLQNLFGVPHWCAPGETICLWLNLNVRVATGQILGKTGLGPELQLSAFDLRATPLTYASIRRHYPEYLFLVCPTEYFTDTPVPTDPNRSHVRSTLEGRFWSRDGRARRTVPPFCGDLNPDRPGTAQGRWYARGEPPAEERWHLSLVHDHVNPSRPVISLGEAFRILPDFQRLPVGAWTFAPTTEWTGEALADYTNRDFWQVTAEARRVYCYHHLANHSGAPNDLANRVILLQMPDDRTLLMRRADARTCEEAAALGFWNTSVNPPPLSNAVTFER
;
A
#
# COMPACT_ATOMS: atom_id res chain seq x y z
N MET A 1 -54.67 -8.36 -71.10
CA MET A 1 -55.05 -7.41 -70.02
C MET A 1 -54.19 -7.68 -68.80
N SER A 2 -53.81 -6.62 -68.10
CA SER A 2 -52.97 -6.53 -66.88
C SER A 2 -51.45 -6.72 -67.03
N ARG A 3 -50.81 -5.64 -67.50
CA ARG A 3 -49.40 -5.33 -67.22
C ARG A 3 -49.28 -4.91 -65.75
N ARG A 4 -48.35 -5.49 -64.99
CA ARG A 4 -47.85 -4.89 -63.74
C ARG A 4 -46.35 -4.64 -63.88
N ILE A 5 -46.02 -3.36 -63.76
CA ILE A 5 -44.71 -2.73 -63.88
C ILE A 5 -43.98 -2.95 -62.55
N LEU A 6 -42.79 -3.56 -62.56
CA LEU A 6 -41.88 -3.54 -61.41
C LEU A 6 -41.11 -2.20 -61.41
N PRO A 7 -41.02 -1.48 -60.28
CA PRO A 7 -40.17 -0.30 -60.20
C PRO A 7 -38.71 -0.74 -59.97
N LEU A 8 -37.80 -0.22 -60.81
CA LEU A 8 -36.36 -0.20 -60.51
C LEU A 8 -36.16 0.70 -59.28
N ILE A 9 -35.86 0.10 -58.12
CA ILE A 9 -35.31 0.83 -56.98
C ILE A 9 -33.83 1.06 -57.30
N SER A 10 -33.49 2.30 -57.64
CA SER A 10 -32.13 2.75 -57.82
C SER A 10 -31.42 2.71 -56.47
N LEU A 11 -30.52 1.74 -56.28
CA LEU A 11 -29.69 1.61 -55.10
C LEU A 11 -28.61 2.70 -55.14
N LEU A 12 -28.90 3.85 -54.53
CA LEU A 12 -27.88 4.85 -54.20
C LEU A 12 -26.91 4.21 -53.20
N LEU A 13 -25.74 3.76 -53.68
CA LEU A 13 -24.58 3.56 -52.81
C LEU A 13 -24.25 4.91 -52.19
N VAL A 14 -24.70 5.16 -50.97
CA VAL A 14 -24.04 6.13 -50.10
C VAL A 14 -22.70 5.48 -49.77
N ALA A 15 -21.65 5.89 -50.47
CA ALA A 15 -20.29 5.64 -50.03
C ALA A 15 -20.16 6.30 -48.65
N GLY A 16 -20.33 5.51 -47.60
CA GLY A 16 -20.04 5.91 -46.24
C GLY A 16 -18.56 6.28 -46.21
N CYS A 17 -18.28 7.57 -46.25
CA CYS A 17 -16.96 8.09 -45.95
C CYS A 17 -16.72 7.72 -44.49
N ALA A 18 -16.05 6.59 -44.25
CA ALA A 18 -15.57 6.23 -42.93
C ALA A 18 -14.59 7.33 -42.53
N LEU A 19 -15.07 8.32 -41.78
CA LEU A 19 -14.21 9.32 -41.15
C LEU A 19 -13.21 8.52 -40.32
N LYS A 20 -11.94 8.51 -40.78
CA LYS A 20 -10.83 7.95 -40.02
C LYS A 20 -10.91 8.60 -38.63
N PRO A 21 -11.00 7.83 -37.54
CA PRO A 21 -11.08 8.41 -36.21
C PRO A 21 -9.91 9.39 -36.04
N PRO A 22 -10.14 10.59 -35.46
CA PRO A 22 -9.08 11.58 -35.33
C PRO A 22 -7.90 10.91 -34.63
N THR A 23 -6.75 10.89 -35.29
CA THR A 23 -5.52 10.37 -34.71
C THR A 23 -5.10 11.31 -33.58
N THR A 24 -5.39 10.92 -32.35
CA THR A 24 -4.96 11.65 -31.16
C THR A 24 -3.43 11.73 -31.15
N ARG A 25 -2.89 12.94 -31.20
CA ARG A 25 -1.44 13.16 -31.12
C ARG A 25 -0.98 12.81 -29.71
N VAL A 26 -0.05 11.86 -29.62
CA VAL A 26 0.56 11.44 -28.36
C VAL A 26 2.05 11.80 -28.34
N LEU A 27 2.58 12.06 -27.16
CA LEU A 27 3.95 12.50 -26.91
C LEU A 27 4.57 11.70 -25.76
N PRO A 28 5.88 11.40 -25.82
CA PRO A 28 6.57 10.72 -24.74
C PRO A 28 6.96 11.71 -23.63
N LEU A 29 6.72 11.31 -22.39
CA LEU A 29 7.28 11.91 -21.18
C LEU A 29 8.24 10.89 -20.57
N THR A 30 9.50 11.26 -20.42
CA THR A 30 10.52 10.48 -19.72
C THR A 30 10.81 11.13 -18.39
N VAL A 31 10.71 10.36 -17.30
CA VAL A 31 11.23 10.76 -16.00
C VAL A 31 12.53 10.02 -15.73
N ALA A 32 13.52 10.70 -15.16
CA ALA A 32 14.78 10.09 -14.76
C ALA A 32 15.18 10.51 -13.34
N LYS A 33 16.00 9.69 -12.70
CA LYS A 33 16.56 9.95 -11.37
C LYS A 33 18.08 10.07 -11.47
N ALA A 34 18.63 11.07 -10.80
CA ALA A 34 20.05 11.37 -10.79
C ALA A 34 20.53 11.79 -9.38
N GLY A 35 21.85 11.87 -9.21
CA GLY A 35 22.52 12.25 -7.97
C GLY A 35 23.06 11.06 -7.18
N THR A 36 23.60 11.34 -5.99
CA THR A 36 24.25 10.33 -5.12
C THR A 36 23.26 9.58 -4.23
N GLY A 37 22.07 10.13 -4.04
CA GLY A 37 21.02 9.57 -3.19
C GLY A 37 19.98 8.75 -3.96
N GLN A 38 19.10 8.09 -3.21
CA GLN A 38 17.97 7.33 -3.77
C GLN A 38 16.63 8.03 -3.56
N GLY A 39 15.69 7.73 -4.44
CA GLY A 39 14.34 8.26 -4.36
C GLY A 39 13.44 7.65 -5.42
N SER A 40 12.22 8.12 -5.46
CA SER A 40 11.20 7.74 -6.44
C SER A 40 10.57 8.98 -7.07
N VAL A 41 10.10 8.81 -8.30
CA VAL A 41 9.30 9.81 -9.02
C VAL A 41 7.98 9.17 -9.42
N TYR A 42 6.85 9.79 -9.08
CA TYR A 42 5.54 9.25 -9.39
C TYR A 42 4.52 10.33 -9.72
N SER A 43 3.39 9.93 -10.32
CA SER A 43 2.20 10.78 -10.49
C SER A 43 0.99 10.11 -9.87
N THR A 44 0.16 10.88 -9.17
CA THR A 44 -1.08 10.38 -8.54
C THR A 44 -2.11 9.94 -9.56
N LYS A 45 -2.06 10.46 -10.80
CA LYS A 45 -2.93 10.02 -11.91
C LYS A 45 -2.40 8.76 -12.63
N GLY A 46 -1.49 8.02 -12.00
CA GLY A 46 -1.17 6.63 -12.37
C GLY A 46 -0.28 6.40 -13.58
N HIS A 47 0.00 7.43 -14.38
CA HIS A 47 0.75 7.21 -15.59
C HIS A 47 2.24 6.99 -15.34
N VAL A 48 2.80 7.52 -14.25
CA VAL A 48 4.24 7.54 -14.00
C VAL A 48 4.54 6.92 -12.64
N PHE A 49 5.40 5.90 -12.63
CA PHE A 49 6.03 5.40 -11.41
C PHE A 49 7.45 4.90 -11.72
N CYS A 50 8.44 5.66 -11.27
CA CYS A 50 9.86 5.32 -11.32
C CYS A 50 10.34 5.04 -9.89
N GLY A 51 10.18 3.78 -9.46
CA GLY A 51 10.46 3.30 -8.10
C GLY A 51 11.91 2.86 -7.87
N ALA A 52 12.06 1.74 -7.14
CA ALA A 52 13.33 1.29 -6.58
C ALA A 52 14.46 1.00 -7.59
N ASP A 53 14.18 0.21 -8.63
CA ASP A 53 15.17 -0.22 -9.64
C ASP A 53 15.14 0.64 -10.92
N CYS A 54 14.37 1.72 -10.91
CA CYS A 54 14.19 2.59 -12.07
C CYS A 54 15.28 3.67 -12.10
N THR A 55 16.02 3.79 -13.20
CA THR A 55 16.85 4.98 -13.48
C THR A 55 16.09 5.98 -14.35
N SER A 56 15.31 5.48 -15.30
CA SER A 56 14.36 6.25 -16.09
C SER A 56 13.11 5.44 -16.46
N HIS A 57 12.00 6.15 -16.67
CA HIS A 57 10.71 5.58 -17.08
C HIS A 57 10.04 6.49 -18.10
N THR A 58 9.63 5.92 -19.24
CA THR A 58 8.97 6.65 -20.32
C THR A 58 7.53 6.22 -20.46
N VAL A 59 6.63 7.20 -20.50
CA VAL A 59 5.20 7.01 -20.68
C VAL A 59 4.73 7.83 -21.86
N THR A 60 3.62 7.46 -22.48
CA THR A 60 3.06 8.20 -23.62
C THR A 60 1.73 8.81 -23.22
N LEU A 61 1.62 10.13 -23.34
CA LEU A 61 0.45 10.91 -22.95
C LEU A 61 -0.08 11.70 -24.15
N VAL A 62 -1.33 12.14 -24.06
CA VAL A 62 -1.96 12.98 -25.10
C VAL A 62 -1.29 14.35 -25.12
N HIS A 63 -1.11 14.92 -26.31
CA HIS A 63 -0.62 16.29 -26.50
C HIS A 63 -1.49 17.31 -25.74
N GLY A 64 -0.85 18.23 -25.01
CA GLY A 64 -1.50 19.23 -24.17
C GLY A 64 -1.92 18.71 -22.79
N ALA A 65 -1.60 17.46 -22.45
CA ALA A 65 -1.82 16.94 -21.10
C ALA A 65 -0.99 17.71 -20.08
N ALA A 66 -1.58 17.95 -18.90
CA ALA A 66 -0.89 18.47 -17.73
C ALA A 66 -0.76 17.34 -16.70
N ILE A 67 0.46 17.06 -16.26
CA ILE A 67 0.77 16.02 -15.28
C ILE A 67 1.57 16.59 -14.12
N GLU A 68 1.18 16.23 -12.92
CA GLU A 68 1.89 16.56 -11.70
C GLU A 68 2.76 15.35 -11.29
N LEU A 69 4.05 15.61 -11.12
CA LEU A 69 5.08 14.68 -10.72
C LEU A 69 5.53 15.00 -9.28
N PHE A 70 5.71 13.95 -8.49
CA PHE A 70 6.15 14.01 -7.11
C PHE A 70 7.48 13.29 -6.99
N ALA A 71 8.48 13.95 -6.39
CA ALA A 71 9.75 13.35 -6.00
C ALA A 71 9.71 13.04 -4.51
N ARG A 72 9.86 11.75 -4.18
CA ARG A 72 9.95 11.30 -2.79
C ARG A 72 11.37 10.77 -2.54
N PRO A 73 12.17 11.45 -1.70
CA PRO A 73 13.48 10.93 -1.32
C PRO A 73 13.31 9.68 -0.45
N SER A 74 14.23 8.72 -0.61
CA SER A 74 14.33 7.58 0.28
C SER A 74 14.99 7.97 1.62
N PRO A 75 14.92 7.12 2.66
CA PRO A 75 15.67 7.28 3.90
C PRO A 75 17.12 7.69 3.63
N GLY A 76 17.67 8.58 4.47
CA GLY A 76 19.05 9.04 4.32
C GLY A 76 19.32 9.94 3.13
N THR A 77 18.30 10.27 2.34
CA THR A 77 18.43 11.09 1.13
C THR A 77 17.58 12.35 1.25
N ARG A 78 17.95 13.40 0.50
CA ARG A 78 17.15 14.60 0.30
C ARG A 78 16.87 14.82 -1.19
N PHE A 79 15.70 15.37 -1.50
CA PHE A 79 15.43 15.89 -2.83
C PHE A 79 16.12 17.25 -2.98
N VAL A 80 16.81 17.47 -4.09
CA VAL A 80 17.56 18.70 -4.34
C VAL A 80 16.84 19.61 -5.31
N ARG A 81 16.49 19.09 -6.49
CA ARG A 81 15.84 19.85 -7.56
C ARG A 81 15.32 18.96 -8.69
N TRP A 82 14.42 19.53 -9.48
CA TRP A 82 14.11 19.09 -10.83
C TRP A 82 15.04 19.75 -11.85
N ALA A 83 15.21 19.09 -13.00
CA ALA A 83 15.87 19.64 -14.19
C ALA A 83 15.13 19.28 -15.48
N GLU A 84 15.53 19.94 -16.57
CA GLU A 84 15.02 19.76 -17.93
C GLU A 84 13.58 20.28 -18.08
N GLY A 85 12.63 19.43 -18.47
CA GLY A 85 11.22 19.77 -18.67
C GLY A 85 10.48 20.24 -17.43
N CYS A 86 11.18 20.32 -16.30
CA CYS A 86 10.71 20.92 -15.07
C CYS A 86 11.89 21.39 -14.22
N GLU A 87 11.83 22.62 -13.70
CA GLU A 87 12.91 23.19 -12.90
C GLU A 87 12.39 23.65 -11.54
N GLY A 88 13.22 23.52 -10.51
CA GLY A 88 12.95 24.05 -9.18
C GLY A 88 13.27 23.07 -8.06
N ALA A 89 13.36 23.58 -6.84
CA ALA A 89 13.71 22.82 -5.64
C ALA A 89 12.48 22.25 -4.90
N ILE A 90 11.27 22.51 -5.40
CA ILE A 90 10.03 21.99 -4.82
C ILE A 90 9.87 20.52 -5.26
N PRO A 91 9.55 19.58 -4.36
CA PRO A 91 9.40 18.15 -4.67
C PRO A 91 8.20 17.84 -5.60
N VAL A 92 7.43 18.85 -5.98
CA VAL A 92 6.27 18.76 -6.85
C VAL A 92 6.56 19.55 -8.12
N CYS A 93 6.29 18.94 -9.25
CA CYS A 93 6.59 19.46 -10.57
C CYS A 93 5.37 19.30 -11.49
N THR A 94 4.90 20.39 -12.10
CA THR A 94 3.81 20.34 -13.08
C THR A 94 4.38 20.46 -14.49
N VAL A 95 4.15 19.44 -15.32
CA VAL A 95 4.63 19.38 -16.70
C VAL A 95 3.45 19.54 -17.66
N HIS A 96 3.59 20.45 -18.61
CA HIS A 96 2.67 20.61 -19.75
C HIS A 96 3.29 19.98 -20.99
N LEU A 97 2.63 18.98 -21.56
CA LEU A 97 3.22 18.14 -22.60
C LEU A 97 2.87 18.62 -24.01
N ASP A 98 3.63 19.60 -24.51
CA ASP A 98 3.52 20.12 -25.89
C ASP A 98 4.51 19.49 -26.87
N SER A 99 5.57 18.86 -26.34
CA SER A 99 6.56 18.10 -27.10
C SER A 99 7.11 16.92 -26.27
N ALA A 100 7.96 16.09 -26.88
CA ALA A 100 8.68 15.05 -26.15
C ALA A 100 9.50 15.68 -25.02
N THR A 101 9.29 15.24 -23.78
CA THR A 101 9.84 15.91 -22.60
C THR A 101 10.61 14.93 -21.72
N LEU A 102 11.79 15.34 -21.25
CA LEU A 102 12.56 14.68 -20.19
C LEU A 102 12.43 15.50 -18.92
N VAL A 103 12.21 14.86 -17.77
CA VAL A 103 12.24 15.49 -16.46
C VAL A 103 13.16 14.70 -15.55
N GLU A 104 14.14 15.36 -14.95
CA GLU A 104 15.12 14.69 -14.08
C GLU A 104 14.95 15.13 -12.62
N ALA A 105 14.84 14.17 -11.70
CA ALA A 105 14.84 14.41 -10.26
C ALA A 105 16.24 14.16 -9.68
N PHE A 106 16.80 15.14 -8.97
CA PHE A 106 18.09 15.01 -8.29
C PHE A 106 17.91 14.69 -6.81
N PHE A 107 18.57 13.63 -6.36
CA PHE A 107 18.58 13.14 -4.98
C PHE A 107 20.01 13.07 -4.45
N GLU A 108 20.23 13.52 -3.21
CA GLU A 108 21.56 13.53 -2.57
C GLU A 108 21.52 12.89 -1.18
N VAL A 109 22.58 12.16 -0.83
CA VAL A 109 22.77 11.63 0.52
C VAL A 109 22.79 12.77 1.55
N ARG A 110 22.18 12.52 2.71
CA ARG A 110 22.13 13.45 3.84
C ARG A 110 23.39 13.36 4.69
N ASP A 111 24.44 14.05 4.25
CA ASP A 111 25.70 14.16 5.00
C ASP A 111 25.58 15.07 6.26
N ASP A 112 24.42 15.70 6.46
CA ASP A 112 24.06 16.48 7.64
C ASP A 112 23.51 15.61 8.80
N LEU A 113 23.42 14.29 8.61
CA LEU A 113 23.06 13.30 9.60
C LEU A 113 24.27 12.40 9.94
N PRO A 114 24.42 11.97 11.20
CA PRO A 114 25.46 11.02 11.57
C PRO A 114 25.19 9.64 10.96
N THR A 115 26.16 8.73 11.02
CA THR A 115 25.99 7.31 10.66
C THR A 115 25.55 6.47 11.86
N CYS A 116 24.69 5.47 11.70
CA CYS A 116 24.24 4.61 12.80
C CYS A 116 25.30 3.62 13.32
N GLY A 117 26.39 3.40 12.58
CA GLY A 117 27.34 2.32 12.89
C GLY A 117 26.67 0.94 12.80
N GLN A 118 27.07 0.00 13.67
CA GLN A 118 26.58 -1.39 13.66
C GLN A 118 25.48 -1.68 14.71
N GLY A 119 25.17 -0.72 15.60
CA GLY A 119 24.16 -0.89 16.64
C GLY A 119 22.73 -0.87 16.10
N ARG A 120 21.86 -1.73 16.64
CA ARG A 120 20.41 -1.77 16.34
C ARG A 120 19.54 -1.09 17.40
N ALA A 121 19.94 -1.08 18.67
CA ALA A 121 19.19 -0.39 19.72
C ALA A 121 19.40 1.13 19.62
N LEU A 122 18.49 1.81 18.90
CA LEU A 122 18.54 3.25 18.64
C LEU A 122 17.52 4.03 19.48
N PHE A 123 16.52 3.34 20.05
CA PHE A 123 15.40 3.94 20.75
C PHE A 123 15.36 3.49 22.21
N ALA A 124 15.33 4.46 23.12
CA ALA A 124 15.42 4.22 24.56
C ALA A 124 14.06 4.14 25.27
N ARG A 125 12.96 4.49 24.59
CA ARG A 125 11.59 4.51 25.11
C ARG A 125 10.57 4.43 23.96
N THR A 126 9.34 4.04 24.25
CA THR A 126 8.22 4.09 23.28
C THR A 126 7.81 5.53 22.96
N PRO A 127 7.26 5.81 21.75
CA PRO A 127 6.77 7.14 21.43
C PRO A 127 5.55 7.60 22.23
N ILE A 128 4.77 6.67 22.78
CA ILE A 128 3.68 6.94 23.74
C ILE A 128 3.97 6.21 25.05
N ASP A 129 3.40 6.66 26.15
CA ASP A 129 3.69 6.09 27.46
C ASP A 129 3.20 4.62 27.51
N PHE A 130 4.06 3.76 28.04
CA PHE A 130 3.94 2.32 27.86
C PHE A 130 2.70 1.73 28.53
N ASP A 131 2.30 2.30 29.67
CA ASP A 131 1.08 1.97 30.41
C ASP A 131 -0.20 2.28 29.63
N GLN A 132 -0.14 3.20 28.67
CA GLN A 132 -1.26 3.54 27.81
C GLN A 132 -1.43 2.57 26.62
N ILE A 133 -0.44 1.72 26.30
CA ILE A 133 -0.50 0.81 25.15
C ILE A 133 -1.23 -0.49 25.54
N ILE A 134 -2.31 -0.87 24.86
CA ILE A 134 -3.01 -2.16 25.14
C ILE A 134 -2.64 -3.26 24.14
N ALA A 135 -2.33 -2.88 22.91
CA ALA A 135 -1.97 -3.80 21.85
C ALA A 135 -1.00 -3.15 20.87
N VAL A 136 -0.18 -3.98 20.25
CA VAL A 136 0.66 -3.64 19.10
C VAL A 136 0.13 -4.46 17.94
N SER A 137 -0.59 -3.83 17.02
CA SER A 137 -1.03 -4.51 15.80
C SER A 137 0.18 -4.77 14.91
N PRO A 138 0.45 -6.04 14.52
CA PRO A 138 1.58 -6.37 13.64
C PRO A 138 1.47 -5.73 12.26
N ILE A 139 2.61 -5.66 11.55
CA ILE A 139 2.68 -5.33 10.12
C ILE A 139 1.85 -6.33 9.33
N GLY A 140 1.20 -5.83 8.28
CA GLY A 140 0.46 -6.65 7.33
C GLY A 140 -1.06 -6.60 7.49
N HIS A 141 -1.59 -5.75 8.37
CA HIS A 141 -3.02 -5.51 8.48
C HIS A 141 -3.61 -5.15 7.10
N VAL A 142 -4.80 -5.66 6.79
CA VAL A 142 -5.58 -5.32 5.59
C VAL A 142 -6.97 -4.88 5.99
N GLY A 143 -7.52 -3.91 5.26
CA GLY A 143 -8.80 -3.25 5.55
C GLY A 143 -9.29 -2.48 4.33
N ALA A 144 -9.60 -3.19 3.26
CA ALA A 144 -10.14 -2.59 2.03
C ALA A 144 -11.44 -1.79 2.29
N PRO A 145 -11.71 -0.70 1.52
CA PRO A 145 -10.95 -0.22 0.36
C PRO A 145 -9.67 0.56 0.71
N ASP A 146 -9.52 1.04 1.94
CA ASP A 146 -8.44 1.98 2.28
C ASP A 146 -7.08 1.29 2.44
N HIS A 147 -7.07 0.01 2.85
CA HIS A 147 -5.88 -0.82 3.01
C HIS A 147 -6.04 -2.16 2.29
N VAL A 148 -6.12 -2.11 0.96
CA VAL A 148 -6.18 -3.33 0.13
C VAL A 148 -4.86 -4.09 0.23
N PHE A 149 -3.73 -3.40 0.17
CA PHE A 149 -2.43 -4.01 0.40
C PHE A 149 -2.11 -4.09 1.90
N PRO A 150 -1.26 -5.05 2.31
CA PRO A 150 -0.85 -5.17 3.70
C PRO A 150 -0.06 -3.94 4.14
N VAL A 151 -0.55 -3.32 5.21
CA VAL A 151 0.04 -2.08 5.76
C VAL A 151 1.45 -2.37 6.27
N THR A 152 2.40 -1.50 5.92
CA THR A 152 3.84 -1.60 6.19
C THR A 152 4.28 -1.01 7.54
N ARG A 153 3.37 -0.90 8.50
CA ARG A 153 3.63 -0.26 9.81
C ARG A 153 2.91 -0.96 10.94
N ILE A 154 3.51 -0.93 12.14
CA ILE A 154 2.82 -1.39 13.35
C ILE A 154 1.88 -0.30 13.86
N SER A 155 0.81 -0.69 14.55
CA SER A 155 -0.12 0.22 15.20
C SER A 155 -0.02 0.08 16.71
N LEU A 156 0.14 1.18 17.44
CA LEU A 156 0.10 1.19 18.90
C LEU A 156 -1.30 1.57 19.36
N SER A 157 -2.08 0.56 19.72
CA SER A 157 -3.44 0.74 20.23
C SER A 157 -3.37 1.20 21.68
N VAL A 158 -4.05 2.31 21.98
CA VAL A 158 -4.10 2.87 23.33
C VAL A 158 -5.33 2.40 24.10
N ALA A 159 -5.21 2.32 25.42
CA ALA A 159 -6.32 2.04 26.32
C ALA A 159 -7.41 3.10 26.14
N ASP A 160 -8.50 2.74 25.47
CA ASP A 160 -9.76 3.48 25.40
C ASP A 160 -9.78 4.88 24.75
N SER A 161 -9.84 4.88 23.41
CA SER A 161 -10.31 6.06 22.66
C SER A 161 -11.60 5.84 21.84
N HIS A 162 -12.17 4.62 21.75
CA HIS A 162 -13.26 4.35 20.78
C HIS A 162 -14.35 3.34 21.19
N ALA A 163 -14.35 2.76 22.39
CA ALA A 163 -15.42 1.86 22.84
C ALA A 163 -16.51 2.62 23.64
N PRO A 164 -17.82 2.35 23.43
CA PRO A 164 -18.85 2.86 24.33
C PRO A 164 -18.61 2.36 25.77
N GLY A 165 -18.50 3.28 26.74
CA GLY A 165 -18.19 2.95 28.14
C GLY A 165 -16.71 2.98 28.51
N ALA A 166 -15.87 3.50 27.61
CA ALA A 166 -14.44 3.66 27.78
C ALA A 166 -14.02 4.52 29.00
N LYS A 167 -12.95 4.14 29.72
CA LYS A 167 -12.34 5.01 30.75
C LYS A 167 -11.51 6.12 30.10
N ASP A 168 -11.68 7.36 30.57
CA ASP A 168 -10.81 8.47 30.16
C ASP A 168 -9.38 8.25 30.67
N ILE A 169 -8.44 8.04 29.74
CA ILE A 169 -7.00 7.85 30.03
C ILE A 169 -6.19 9.14 29.95
N GLY A 170 -6.85 10.29 29.79
CA GLY A 170 -6.20 11.58 29.60
C GLY A 170 -5.51 11.71 28.22
N PRO A 171 -4.72 12.79 28.02
CA PRO A 171 -4.04 13.01 26.75
C PRO A 171 -2.92 11.99 26.52
N VAL A 172 -2.86 11.45 25.29
CA VAL A 172 -1.75 10.59 24.85
C VAL A 172 -0.73 11.45 24.11
N PHE A 173 0.36 11.77 24.80
CA PHE A 173 1.47 12.53 24.22
C PHE A 173 2.35 11.65 23.36
N VAL A 174 2.70 12.15 22.18
CA VAL A 174 3.71 11.57 21.31
C VAL A 174 5.03 12.23 21.61
N ARG A 175 6.05 11.43 21.89
CA ARG A 175 7.36 11.85 22.37
C ARG A 175 8.47 11.19 21.57
N SER A 176 9.61 11.87 21.47
CA SER A 176 10.77 11.31 20.77
C SER A 176 11.30 10.07 21.51
N PRO A 177 11.45 8.93 20.82
CA PRO A 177 11.96 7.69 21.43
C PRO A 177 13.49 7.71 21.66
N GLY A 178 14.20 8.68 21.10
CA GLY A 178 15.65 8.86 21.23
C GLY A 178 16.09 10.29 20.87
N PRO A 179 17.39 10.58 20.83
CA PRO A 179 17.89 11.80 20.21
C PRO A 179 17.84 11.66 18.69
N LEU A 180 16.99 12.46 18.01
CA LEU A 180 16.69 12.30 16.59
C LEU A 180 16.73 13.65 15.86
N ALA A 181 16.84 13.63 14.54
CA ALA A 181 16.50 14.75 13.69
C ALA A 181 15.11 14.54 13.08
N ILE A 182 14.25 15.55 13.12
CA ILE A 182 13.08 15.61 12.25
C ILE A 182 13.58 15.98 10.86
N THR A 183 13.38 15.09 9.90
CA THR A 183 13.85 15.22 8.52
C THR A 183 12.78 15.68 7.55
N GLY A 184 11.51 15.49 7.92
CA GLY A 184 10.35 15.93 7.18
C GLY A 184 9.07 15.85 8.00
N VAL A 185 8.09 16.67 7.62
CA VAL A 185 6.75 16.68 8.20
C VAL A 185 5.74 16.76 7.06
N PHE A 186 4.79 15.83 7.05
CA PHE A 186 3.61 15.87 6.20
C PHE A 186 2.41 16.22 7.08
N LYS A 187 1.62 17.21 6.67
CA LYS A 187 0.40 17.61 7.35
C LYS A 187 -0.76 17.46 6.38
N GLN A 188 -1.81 16.77 6.80
CA GLN A 188 -3.02 16.59 6.02
C GLN A 188 -4.26 16.91 6.84
N ARG A 189 -5.23 17.56 6.19
CA ARG A 189 -6.58 17.75 6.71
C ARG A 189 -7.39 16.48 6.47
N ARG A 190 -7.98 15.92 7.53
CA ARG A 190 -8.85 14.75 7.47
C ARG A 190 -10.19 15.02 8.13
N THR A 191 -11.15 14.14 7.86
CA THR A 191 -12.45 14.12 8.53
C THR A 191 -12.50 12.88 9.42
N ASP A 192 -12.80 13.05 10.70
CA ASP A 192 -12.92 11.94 11.64
C ASP A 192 -14.28 11.23 11.54
N THR A 193 -14.46 10.16 12.31
CA THR A 193 -15.70 9.38 12.36
C THR A 193 -16.91 10.17 12.85
N GLN A 194 -16.68 11.27 13.56
CA GLN A 194 -17.71 12.21 14.04
C GLN A 194 -17.93 13.37 13.05
N ARG A 195 -17.38 13.28 11.83
CA ARG A 195 -17.42 14.30 10.78
C ARG A 195 -16.76 15.62 11.15
N ARG A 196 -15.86 15.63 12.12
CA ARG A 196 -15.06 16.80 12.49
C ARG A 196 -13.83 16.89 11.60
N THR A 197 -13.41 18.11 11.32
CA THR A 197 -12.14 18.35 10.64
C THR A 197 -11.01 18.19 11.65
N ILE A 198 -10.09 17.27 11.37
CA ILE A 198 -8.90 17.02 12.18
C ILE A 198 -7.65 17.20 11.33
N TRP A 199 -6.52 17.45 11.99
CA TRP A 199 -5.20 17.40 11.37
C TRP A 199 -4.58 16.02 11.58
N ASP A 200 -3.85 15.56 10.59
CA ASP A 200 -3.11 14.30 10.59
C ASP A 200 -1.70 14.59 10.11
N TYR A 201 -0.72 14.35 10.98
CA TYR A 201 0.68 14.59 10.72
C TYR A 201 1.44 13.27 10.62
N GLU A 202 2.30 13.18 9.61
CA GLU A 202 3.39 12.22 9.56
C GLU A 202 4.70 12.96 9.87
N ILE A 203 5.44 12.47 10.87
CA ILE A 203 6.71 13.05 11.30
C ILE A 203 7.82 12.04 10.97
N HIS A 204 8.71 12.43 10.06
CA HIS A 204 9.88 11.65 9.68
C HIS A 204 11.03 11.96 10.62
N LEU A 205 11.57 10.93 11.25
CA LEU A 205 12.62 11.01 12.25
C LEU A 205 13.81 10.17 11.82
N ALA A 206 15.01 10.70 12.00
CA ALA A 206 16.24 9.98 11.68
C ALA A 206 17.22 10.09 12.87
N PRO A 207 17.62 8.97 13.52
CA PRO A 207 18.77 8.97 14.42
C PRO A 207 20.09 9.17 13.64
N CYS A 208 20.11 8.74 12.38
CA CYS A 208 21.27 8.70 11.51
C CYS A 208 20.80 8.66 10.05
N ARG A 209 21.71 8.77 9.07
CA ARG A 209 21.34 8.71 7.65
C ARG A 209 20.87 7.32 7.20
N GLU A 210 21.24 6.22 7.87
CA GLU A 210 20.83 4.89 7.43
C GLU A 210 19.46 4.43 7.97
N MET A 211 18.91 5.11 8.97
CA MET A 211 17.68 4.71 9.65
C MET A 211 16.64 5.83 9.60
N GLU A 212 15.41 5.48 9.21
CA GLU A 212 14.24 6.35 9.32
C GLU A 212 13.16 5.69 10.16
N LEU A 213 12.57 6.47 11.07
CA LEU A 213 11.37 6.14 11.82
C LEU A 213 10.30 7.16 11.43
N ILE A 214 9.13 6.70 10.99
CA ILE A 214 8.01 7.59 10.69
C ILE A 214 6.92 7.38 11.73
N LEU A 215 6.51 8.47 12.38
CA LEU A 215 5.34 8.50 13.24
C LEU A 215 4.16 9.01 12.42
N HIS A 216 3.17 8.16 12.20
CA HIS A 216 1.93 8.50 11.50
C HIS A 216 0.81 8.78 12.51
N HIS A 217 -0.19 9.58 12.13
CA HIS A 217 -1.37 9.84 12.95
C HIS A 217 -1.12 10.65 14.23
N VAL A 218 -0.11 11.51 14.19
CA VAL A 218 0.03 12.60 15.17
C VAL A 218 -1.01 13.66 14.82
N GLN A 219 -1.87 14.08 15.75
CA GLN A 219 -2.99 14.98 15.44
C GLN A 219 -2.72 16.44 15.80
N GLU A 220 -1.85 16.66 16.77
CA GLU A 220 -1.40 17.98 17.19
C GLU A 220 0.12 18.00 17.29
N VAL A 221 0.75 19.07 16.80
CA VAL A 221 2.18 19.34 16.99
C VAL A 221 2.32 20.64 17.81
N PRO A 222 3.20 20.71 18.81
CA PRO A 222 3.38 21.94 19.61
C PRO A 222 3.79 23.13 18.74
N ALA A 223 3.31 24.34 19.08
CA ALA A 223 3.53 25.53 18.26
C ALA A 223 5.01 25.94 18.18
N ASP A 224 5.73 25.81 19.29
CA ASP A 224 7.17 26.00 19.37
C ASP A 224 7.92 25.05 18.43
N LEU A 225 7.51 23.79 18.36
CA LEU A 225 8.08 22.82 17.42
C LEU A 225 7.72 23.15 15.96
N GLN A 226 6.45 23.52 15.68
CA GLN A 226 6.02 23.93 14.34
C GLN A 226 6.80 25.14 13.82
N ASN A 227 7.12 26.10 14.69
CA ASN A 227 7.91 27.28 14.32
C ASN A 227 9.32 26.92 13.82
N LEU A 228 9.89 25.80 14.28
CA LEU A 228 11.20 25.32 13.81
C LEU A 228 11.17 24.74 12.40
N PHE A 229 9.99 24.39 11.87
CA PHE A 229 9.87 23.86 10.52
C PHE A 229 9.93 24.98 9.46
N GLY A 230 9.61 26.22 9.84
CA GLY A 230 9.55 27.35 8.91
C GLY A 230 8.41 27.22 7.90
N VAL A 231 8.61 27.76 6.69
CA VAL A 231 7.61 27.75 5.62
C VAL A 231 7.57 26.36 4.96
N PRO A 232 6.36 25.80 4.69
CA PRO A 232 6.25 24.54 3.96
C PRO A 232 6.85 24.67 2.56
N HIS A 233 7.51 23.60 2.10
CA HIS A 233 8.06 23.53 0.75
C HIS A 233 6.95 23.51 -0.31
N TRP A 234 5.82 22.92 0.02
CA TRP A 234 4.64 22.86 -0.83
C TRP A 234 3.37 22.69 0.00
N CYS A 235 2.28 23.29 -0.45
CA CYS A 235 0.94 23.01 0.04
C CYS A 235 -0.02 22.85 -1.13
N ALA A 236 -0.93 21.88 -1.04
CA ALA A 236 -2.05 21.75 -1.94
C ALA A 236 -3.00 22.96 -1.81
N PRO A 237 -3.80 23.27 -2.84
CA PRO A 237 -4.80 24.33 -2.77
C PRO A 237 -5.69 24.23 -1.52
N GLY A 238 -5.89 25.37 -0.85
CA GLY A 238 -6.64 25.44 0.40
C GLY A 238 -5.94 24.82 1.62
N GLU A 239 -4.62 24.60 1.52
CA GLU A 239 -3.75 24.06 2.59
C GLU A 239 -4.28 22.75 3.18
N THR A 240 -4.89 21.94 2.31
CA THR A 240 -5.43 20.64 2.68
C THR A 240 -4.32 19.64 2.97
N ILE A 241 -3.17 19.81 2.32
CA ILE A 241 -1.95 19.04 2.50
C ILE A 241 -0.79 20.02 2.47
N CYS A 242 0.19 19.88 3.36
CA CYS A 242 1.42 20.64 3.37
C CYS A 242 2.63 19.74 3.67
N LEU A 243 3.75 20.01 3.01
CA LEU A 243 4.99 19.27 3.16
C LEU A 243 6.14 20.18 3.59
N TRP A 244 6.83 19.79 4.64
CA TRP A 244 8.16 20.28 4.99
C TRP A 244 9.13 19.14 4.74
N LEU A 245 10.07 19.34 3.81
CA LEU A 245 11.11 18.37 3.53
C LEU A 245 12.47 18.93 3.95
N ASN A 246 13.49 18.09 3.88
CA ASN A 246 14.89 18.50 4.07
C ASN A 246 15.15 19.23 5.41
N LEU A 247 14.34 18.96 6.42
CA LEU A 247 14.50 19.53 7.76
C LEU A 247 15.69 18.88 8.46
N ASN A 248 16.28 19.58 9.44
CA ASN A 248 17.26 19.01 10.38
C ASN A 248 17.01 19.57 11.78
N VAL A 249 15.77 19.40 12.27
CA VAL A 249 15.36 19.90 13.59
C VAL A 249 15.71 18.83 14.63
N ARG A 250 16.67 19.12 15.50
CA ARG A 250 17.11 18.17 16.54
C ARG A 250 16.13 18.12 17.69
N VAL A 251 15.77 16.91 18.10
CA VAL A 251 14.88 16.64 19.24
C VAL A 251 15.56 15.71 20.24
N ALA A 252 15.37 16.00 21.53
CA ALA A 252 15.92 15.20 22.62
C ALA A 252 15.03 13.99 22.93
N THR A 253 15.59 12.97 23.59
CA THR A 253 14.80 11.83 24.08
C THR A 253 13.70 12.31 25.01
N GLY A 254 12.46 11.85 24.81
CA GLY A 254 11.31 12.20 25.64
C GLY A 254 10.67 13.56 25.34
N GLN A 255 11.29 14.39 24.49
CA GLN A 255 10.70 15.65 24.02
C GLN A 255 9.35 15.39 23.38
N ILE A 256 8.34 16.21 23.72
CA ILE A 256 7.00 16.11 23.14
C ILE A 256 7.07 16.54 21.67
N LEU A 257 6.68 15.63 20.79
CA LEU A 257 6.55 15.87 19.36
C LEU A 257 5.10 16.19 18.97
N GLY A 258 4.15 15.77 19.80
CA GLY A 258 2.75 15.99 19.52
C GLY A 258 1.81 15.28 20.49
N LYS A 259 0.57 15.18 20.06
CA LYS A 259 -0.45 14.34 20.68
C LYS A 259 -1.10 13.50 19.61
N THR A 260 -1.46 12.27 19.96
CA THR A 260 -2.52 11.59 19.22
C THR A 260 -3.86 12.06 19.80
N GLY A 261 -4.91 12.05 19.00
CA GLY A 261 -6.25 12.45 19.44
C GLY A 261 -7.26 11.31 19.26
N LEU A 262 -8.54 11.66 19.16
CA LEU A 262 -9.67 10.71 19.07
C LEU A 262 -9.78 9.99 17.72
N GLY A 263 -8.67 9.79 17.00
CA GLY A 263 -8.62 9.26 15.63
C GLY A 263 -7.77 7.99 15.52
N PRO A 264 -7.21 7.65 14.34
CA PRO A 264 -6.45 6.42 14.17
C PRO A 264 -5.27 6.35 15.16
N GLU A 265 -4.96 5.12 15.56
CA GLU A 265 -3.87 4.81 16.49
C GLU A 265 -2.53 5.33 15.98
N LEU A 266 -1.62 5.66 16.90
CA LEU A 266 -0.26 6.06 16.52
C LEU A 266 0.41 4.87 15.82
N GLN A 267 0.94 5.13 14.62
CA GLN A 267 1.53 4.10 13.77
C GLN A 267 3.00 4.38 13.52
N LEU A 268 3.81 3.31 13.48
CA LEU A 268 5.26 3.39 13.33
C LEU A 268 5.71 2.60 12.11
N SER A 269 6.33 3.29 11.15
CA SER A 269 7.11 2.66 10.09
C SER A 269 8.60 2.81 10.41
N ALA A 270 9.41 1.79 10.10
CA ALA A 270 10.85 1.87 10.26
C ALA A 270 11.56 1.31 9.03
N PHE A 271 12.61 2.01 8.60
CA PHE A 271 13.43 1.64 7.46
C PHE A 271 14.90 1.70 7.85
N ASP A 272 15.66 0.63 7.61
CA ASP A 272 17.11 0.58 7.86
C ASP A 272 17.85 0.16 6.60
N LEU A 273 18.57 1.09 5.99
CA LEU A 273 19.36 0.85 4.77
C LEU A 273 20.52 -0.14 4.99
N ARG A 274 20.86 -0.47 6.25
CA ARG A 274 21.84 -1.50 6.59
C ARG A 274 21.23 -2.90 6.59
N ALA A 275 19.90 -3.01 6.59
CA ALA A 275 19.21 -4.29 6.54
C ALA A 275 19.34 -4.94 5.16
N THR A 276 19.22 -6.27 5.12
CA THR A 276 19.15 -7.00 3.85
C THR A 276 17.88 -6.58 3.10
N PRO A 277 17.97 -6.14 1.84
CA PRO A 277 16.81 -5.75 1.06
C PRO A 277 15.78 -6.87 0.94
N LEU A 278 14.50 -6.55 1.13
CA LEU A 278 13.37 -7.44 0.89
C LEU A 278 13.24 -7.73 -0.61
N THR A 279 12.92 -8.99 -0.94
CA THR A 279 12.78 -9.46 -2.32
C THR A 279 11.31 -9.56 -2.72
N TYR A 280 10.78 -8.54 -3.39
CA TYR A 280 9.40 -8.53 -3.90
C TYR A 280 9.27 -9.29 -5.22
N ALA A 281 8.06 -9.77 -5.54
CA ALA A 281 7.80 -10.40 -6.83
C ALA A 281 7.96 -9.40 -8.00
N SER A 282 7.71 -8.11 -7.75
CA SER A 282 7.88 -7.02 -8.70
C SER A 282 8.49 -5.79 -8.02
N ILE A 283 9.82 -5.68 -8.06
CA ILE A 283 10.55 -4.56 -7.45
C ILE A 283 10.20 -3.20 -8.08
N ARG A 284 9.82 -3.19 -9.36
CA ARG A 284 9.46 -1.99 -10.14
C ARG A 284 8.24 -1.24 -9.62
N ARG A 285 7.38 -1.92 -8.85
CA ARG A 285 6.15 -1.35 -8.27
C ARG A 285 6.31 -0.90 -6.82
N HIS A 286 7.53 -0.98 -6.29
CA HIS A 286 7.83 -0.61 -4.91
C HIS A 286 8.65 0.68 -4.84
N TYR A 287 8.34 1.50 -3.83
CA TYR A 287 9.20 2.61 -3.46
C TYR A 287 10.55 2.06 -2.91
N PRO A 288 11.70 2.69 -3.20
CA PRO A 288 13.00 2.16 -2.81
C PRO A 288 13.13 1.89 -1.30
N GLU A 289 12.51 2.72 -0.46
CA GLU A 289 12.52 2.57 0.99
C GLU A 289 11.87 1.27 1.48
N TYR A 290 10.85 0.77 0.80
CA TYR A 290 10.16 -0.46 1.21
C TYR A 290 11.00 -1.72 1.01
N LEU A 291 12.11 -1.64 0.27
CA LEU A 291 13.12 -2.70 0.26
C LEU A 291 13.80 -2.85 1.61
N PHE A 292 13.85 -1.78 2.39
CA PHE A 292 14.55 -1.71 3.67
C PHE A 292 13.60 -1.63 4.85
N LEU A 293 12.33 -2.00 4.64
CA LEU A 293 11.34 -2.08 5.70
C LEU A 293 11.81 -3.08 6.76
N VAL A 294 11.79 -2.65 8.02
CA VAL A 294 12.18 -3.44 9.18
C VAL A 294 11.11 -3.35 10.25
N CYS A 295 11.12 -4.32 11.17
CA CYS A 295 10.25 -4.24 12.33
C CYS A 295 10.69 -3.07 13.26
N PRO A 296 9.84 -2.08 13.55
CA PRO A 296 10.23 -0.96 14.41
C PRO A 296 10.65 -1.41 15.82
N THR A 297 9.99 -2.45 16.37
CA THR A 297 10.24 -2.90 17.75
C THR A 297 11.66 -3.43 17.98
N GLU A 298 12.34 -3.92 16.93
CA GLU A 298 13.72 -4.42 17.02
C GLU A 298 14.75 -3.34 17.35
N TYR A 299 14.39 -2.06 17.17
CA TYR A 299 15.29 -0.92 17.38
C TYR A 299 15.14 -0.28 18.77
N PHE A 300 14.22 -0.81 19.60
CA PHE A 300 14.07 -0.39 20.99
C PHE A 300 15.02 -1.19 21.89
N THR A 301 15.54 -0.53 22.92
CA THR A 301 16.42 -1.16 23.89
C THR A 301 15.67 -2.17 24.76
N ASP A 302 16.30 -3.31 25.01
CA ASP A 302 15.92 -4.21 26.11
C ASP A 302 16.85 -4.08 27.32
N THR A 303 17.88 -3.25 27.21
CA THR A 303 18.82 -3.00 28.31
C THR A 303 18.09 -2.31 29.45
N PRO A 304 18.13 -2.85 30.68
CA PRO A 304 17.58 -2.17 31.85
C PRO A 304 18.23 -0.81 32.04
N VAL A 305 17.40 0.20 32.32
CA VAL A 305 17.84 1.52 32.77
C VAL A 305 17.48 1.61 34.25
N PRO A 306 18.44 1.44 35.18
CA PRO A 306 18.17 1.32 36.62
C PRO A 306 17.39 2.50 37.21
N THR A 307 17.51 3.68 36.60
CA THR A 307 16.87 4.91 37.06
C THR A 307 15.50 5.17 36.42
N ASP A 308 15.07 4.35 35.45
CA ASP A 308 13.82 4.58 34.71
C ASP A 308 13.19 3.25 34.24
N PRO A 309 12.20 2.73 34.99
CA PRO A 309 11.48 1.51 34.62
C PRO A 309 10.82 1.60 33.23
N ASN A 310 10.40 2.80 32.79
CA ASN A 310 9.77 3.01 31.48
C ASN A 310 10.79 2.96 30.32
N ARG A 311 12.09 2.89 30.62
CA ARG A 311 13.18 2.73 29.65
C ARG A 311 13.85 1.36 29.72
N SER A 312 13.34 0.48 30.57
CA SER A 312 13.83 -0.90 30.74
C SER A 312 12.96 -1.85 29.92
N HIS A 313 13.56 -2.85 29.27
CA HIS A 313 12.83 -3.94 28.57
C HIS A 313 11.80 -3.46 27.53
N VAL A 314 12.07 -2.33 26.86
CA VAL A 314 11.09 -1.67 25.99
C VAL A 314 10.68 -2.57 24.82
N ARG A 315 11.67 -3.20 24.17
CA ARG A 315 11.42 -4.10 23.03
C ARG A 315 10.61 -5.32 23.46
N SER A 316 11.10 -6.10 24.41
CA SER A 316 10.46 -7.33 24.89
C SER A 316 9.04 -7.09 25.39
N THR A 317 8.77 -5.92 25.99
CA THR A 317 7.42 -5.58 26.44
C THR A 317 6.49 -5.19 25.29
N LEU A 318 6.98 -4.50 24.25
CA LEU A 318 6.23 -4.28 23.01
C LEU A 318 5.94 -5.61 22.28
N GLU A 319 6.95 -6.48 22.16
CA GLU A 319 6.82 -7.77 21.48
C GLU A 319 5.85 -8.72 22.22
N GLY A 320 5.77 -8.60 23.56
CA GLY A 320 4.75 -9.28 24.36
C GLY A 320 3.31 -8.84 24.06
N ARG A 321 3.14 -7.68 23.42
CA ARG A 321 1.86 -7.05 23.07
C ARG A 321 1.52 -7.10 21.57
N PHE A 322 2.16 -7.97 20.77
CA PHE A 322 1.67 -8.27 19.40
C PHE A 322 0.31 -9.00 19.37
N TRP A 323 -0.76 -8.22 19.24
CA TRP A 323 -2.15 -8.65 19.40
C TRP A 323 -3.01 -7.98 18.32
N SER A 324 -4.24 -8.47 18.15
CA SER A 324 -5.26 -7.78 17.38
C SER A 324 -5.51 -6.39 17.96
N ARG A 325 -5.98 -5.49 17.10
CA ARG A 325 -6.27 -4.09 17.44
C ARG A 325 -7.14 -3.92 18.70
N ASP A 326 -8.11 -4.81 18.90
CA ASP A 326 -9.01 -4.79 20.06
C ASP A 326 -8.41 -5.44 21.33
N GLY A 327 -7.16 -5.90 21.27
CA GLY A 327 -6.44 -6.56 22.36
C GLY A 327 -7.01 -7.93 22.73
N ARG A 328 -7.78 -8.59 21.85
CA ARG A 328 -8.46 -9.87 22.17
C ARG A 328 -7.76 -11.12 21.66
N ALA A 329 -6.97 -11.02 20.58
CA ALA A 329 -6.29 -12.14 19.98
C ALA A 329 -4.78 -11.89 19.92
N ARG A 330 -3.99 -12.74 20.56
CA ARG A 330 -2.53 -12.66 20.52
C ARG A 330 -1.99 -13.32 19.26
N ARG A 331 -0.97 -12.72 18.63
CA ARG A 331 -0.17 -13.40 17.61
C ARG A 331 0.77 -14.39 18.28
N THR A 332 0.64 -15.66 17.94
CA THR A 332 1.39 -16.76 18.57
C THR A 332 2.43 -17.40 17.64
N VAL A 333 2.45 -17.01 16.37
CA VAL A 333 3.32 -17.61 15.35
C VAL A 333 4.27 -16.56 14.78
N PRO A 334 5.58 -16.83 14.69
CA PRO A 334 6.54 -15.91 14.10
C PRO A 334 6.33 -15.75 12.58
N PRO A 335 6.80 -14.64 11.96
CA PRO A 335 7.44 -13.48 12.60
C PRO A 335 6.43 -12.69 13.44
N PHE A 336 6.76 -12.33 14.68
CA PHE A 336 5.81 -11.69 15.61
C PHE A 336 5.44 -10.26 15.20
N CYS A 337 6.35 -9.56 14.55
CA CYS A 337 6.10 -8.22 14.05
C CYS A 337 5.23 -8.17 12.78
N GLY A 338 4.79 -9.34 12.29
CA GLY A 338 4.06 -9.47 11.04
C GLY A 338 4.97 -9.84 9.87
N ASP A 339 4.36 -10.14 8.73
CA ASP A 339 5.09 -10.43 7.50
C ASP A 339 5.49 -9.12 6.81
N LEU A 340 6.79 -8.82 6.79
CA LEU A 340 7.33 -7.62 6.13
C LEU A 340 7.16 -7.68 4.61
N ASN A 341 7.11 -8.89 4.04
CA ASN A 341 6.93 -9.10 2.62
C ASN A 341 6.10 -10.37 2.35
N PRO A 342 4.79 -10.20 2.12
CA PRO A 342 3.88 -11.31 1.90
C PRO A 342 4.05 -11.96 0.52
N ASP A 343 4.81 -11.36 -0.40
CA ASP A 343 4.98 -11.89 -1.74
C ASP A 343 5.74 -13.22 -1.73
N ARG A 344 5.26 -14.17 -2.55
CA ARG A 344 5.96 -15.39 -2.93
C ARG A 344 6.04 -15.45 -4.45
N PRO A 345 7.20 -15.10 -5.06
CA PRO A 345 7.38 -15.15 -6.51
C PRO A 345 7.01 -16.52 -7.10
N GLY A 346 6.38 -16.54 -8.28
CA GLY A 346 5.92 -17.76 -8.94
C GLY A 346 4.59 -18.33 -8.41
N THR A 347 3.97 -17.67 -7.43
CA THR A 347 2.69 -18.11 -6.85
C THR A 347 1.65 -16.97 -6.83
N ALA A 348 0.40 -17.29 -6.48
CA ALA A 348 -0.65 -16.30 -6.29
C ALA A 348 -0.46 -15.45 -5.03
N GLN A 349 0.37 -15.86 -4.07
CA GLN A 349 0.48 -15.16 -2.79
C GLN A 349 1.20 -13.81 -2.92
N GLY A 350 0.52 -12.72 -2.60
CA GLY A 350 1.08 -11.38 -2.51
C GLY A 350 0.19 -10.27 -3.06
N ARG A 351 0.81 -9.17 -3.47
CA ARG A 351 0.15 -7.99 -4.04
C ARG A 351 -0.08 -8.14 -5.55
N TRP A 352 -1.23 -7.67 -6.01
CA TRP A 352 -1.69 -7.77 -7.40
C TRP A 352 -2.36 -6.46 -7.84
N TYR A 353 -1.87 -5.87 -8.92
CA TYR A 353 -2.29 -4.57 -9.43
C TYR A 353 -3.28 -4.76 -10.58
N ALA A 354 -4.46 -4.16 -10.50
CA ALA A 354 -5.43 -4.26 -11.58
C ALA A 354 -4.87 -3.61 -12.86
N ARG A 355 -4.97 -4.33 -13.98
CA ARG A 355 -4.45 -3.86 -15.27
C ARG A 355 -5.14 -2.56 -15.68
N GLY A 356 -4.33 -1.55 -16.01
CA GLY A 356 -4.82 -0.24 -16.45
C GLY A 356 -5.10 0.74 -15.32
N GLU A 357 -5.00 0.31 -14.05
CA GLU A 357 -5.25 1.17 -12.89
C GLU A 357 -3.94 1.74 -12.30
N PRO A 358 -3.98 2.96 -11.72
CA PRO A 358 -2.84 3.61 -11.07
C PRO A 358 -2.24 2.76 -9.94
N PRO A 359 -0.96 2.35 -10.01
CA PRO A 359 -0.32 1.55 -8.95
C PRO A 359 -0.27 2.23 -7.57
N ALA A 360 -0.30 3.56 -7.54
CA ALA A 360 -0.27 4.35 -6.31
C ALA A 360 -1.62 4.38 -5.57
N GLU A 361 -2.72 3.96 -6.21
CA GLU A 361 -4.06 3.95 -5.61
C GLU A 361 -4.47 2.52 -5.26
N GLU A 362 -4.11 2.08 -4.05
CA GLU A 362 -4.34 0.69 -3.58
C GLU A 362 -5.79 0.24 -3.68
N ARG A 363 -6.74 1.18 -3.62
CA ARG A 363 -8.18 0.89 -3.71
C ARG A 363 -8.54 0.06 -4.93
N TRP A 364 -7.79 0.12 -6.04
CA TRP A 364 -8.12 -0.59 -7.27
C TRP A 364 -7.54 -2.01 -7.31
N HIS A 365 -6.87 -2.46 -6.27
CA HIS A 365 -5.99 -3.62 -6.38
C HIS A 365 -6.53 -4.83 -5.61
N LEU A 366 -5.69 -5.85 -5.50
CA LEU A 366 -5.97 -7.10 -4.81
C LEU A 366 -4.75 -7.49 -3.99
N SER A 367 -4.96 -8.05 -2.80
CA SER A 367 -3.92 -8.83 -2.14
C SER A 367 -4.42 -10.21 -1.72
N LEU A 368 -3.57 -11.20 -1.93
CA LEU A 368 -3.77 -12.61 -1.55
C LEU A 368 -2.71 -12.97 -0.53
N VAL A 369 -3.02 -12.81 0.74
CA VAL A 369 -2.03 -12.79 1.83
C VAL A 369 -2.55 -13.58 3.03
N HIS A 370 -1.81 -13.60 4.14
CA HIS A 370 -2.28 -14.21 5.38
C HIS A 370 -2.58 -13.14 6.43
N ASP A 371 -3.46 -13.49 7.36
CA ASP A 371 -3.86 -12.63 8.46
C ASP A 371 -2.64 -12.26 9.33
N HIS A 372 -2.49 -10.95 9.55
CA HIS A 372 -1.37 -10.35 10.27
C HIS A 372 -1.31 -10.74 11.76
N VAL A 373 -2.39 -11.24 12.37
CA VAL A 373 -2.40 -11.77 13.75
C VAL A 373 -2.31 -13.29 13.74
N ASN A 374 -3.10 -13.98 12.90
CA ASN A 374 -3.07 -15.43 12.76
C ASN A 374 -2.64 -15.85 11.34
N PRO A 375 -1.34 -16.10 11.11
CA PRO A 375 -0.82 -16.35 9.77
C PRO A 375 -1.25 -17.70 9.17
N SER A 376 -1.99 -18.54 9.91
CA SER A 376 -2.60 -19.75 9.35
C SER A 376 -3.89 -19.49 8.57
N ARG A 377 -4.41 -18.26 8.60
CA ARG A 377 -5.65 -17.87 7.91
C ARG A 377 -5.31 -17.05 6.66
N PRO A 378 -5.52 -17.59 5.45
CA PRO A 378 -5.44 -16.81 4.22
C PRO A 378 -6.53 -15.74 4.18
N VAL A 379 -6.23 -14.64 3.50
CA VAL A 379 -7.06 -13.45 3.34
C VAL A 379 -7.02 -12.98 1.88
N ILE A 380 -8.18 -12.94 1.25
CA ILE A 380 -8.43 -12.26 -0.02
C ILE A 380 -8.86 -10.83 0.31
N SER A 381 -7.98 -9.85 0.11
CA SER A 381 -8.29 -8.42 0.29
C SER A 381 -8.65 -7.79 -1.04
N LEU A 382 -9.93 -7.43 -1.20
CA LEU A 382 -10.51 -6.98 -2.46
C LEU A 382 -10.80 -5.48 -2.45
N GLY A 383 -10.16 -4.78 -3.38
CA GLY A 383 -10.46 -3.40 -3.72
C GLY A 383 -11.67 -3.24 -4.65
N GLU A 384 -11.75 -2.04 -5.24
CA GLU A 384 -12.82 -1.54 -6.07
C GLU A 384 -12.73 -1.92 -7.55
N ALA A 385 -11.69 -2.62 -8.00
CA ALA A 385 -11.55 -3.03 -9.42
C ALA A 385 -12.78 -3.79 -9.96
N PHE A 386 -13.54 -4.45 -9.11
CA PHE A 386 -14.74 -5.20 -9.49
C PHE A 386 -16.01 -4.32 -9.56
N ARG A 387 -15.99 -3.06 -9.11
CA ARG A 387 -17.16 -2.16 -9.07
C ARG A 387 -17.55 -1.63 -10.45
N ILE A 388 -16.58 -1.50 -11.36
CA ILE A 388 -16.78 -0.92 -12.70
C ILE A 388 -17.26 -1.94 -13.74
N LEU A 389 -17.46 -3.20 -13.35
CA LEU A 389 -17.89 -4.24 -14.27
C LEU A 389 -19.39 -4.09 -14.66
N PRO A 390 -19.75 -4.33 -15.95
CA PRO A 390 -21.06 -3.98 -16.50
C PRO A 390 -22.25 -4.75 -15.90
N ASP A 391 -22.04 -5.95 -15.34
CA ASP A 391 -23.11 -6.85 -14.85
C ASP A 391 -22.70 -7.61 -13.56
N PHE A 392 -23.49 -8.60 -13.12
CA PHE A 392 -23.46 -9.39 -11.86
C PHE A 392 -22.06 -9.85 -11.34
N GLN A 393 -20.95 -9.60 -12.01
CA GLN A 393 -19.58 -9.89 -11.54
C GLN A 393 -19.09 -9.00 -10.39
N ARG A 394 -19.90 -8.06 -9.89
CA ARG A 394 -19.52 -7.21 -8.76
C ARG A 394 -19.27 -8.04 -7.50
N LEU A 395 -18.01 -8.06 -7.08
CA LEU A 395 -17.60 -8.49 -5.75
C LEU A 395 -17.64 -7.28 -4.81
N PRO A 396 -18.15 -7.42 -3.59
CA PRO A 396 -18.08 -6.37 -2.59
C PRO A 396 -16.61 -6.15 -2.19
N VAL A 397 -16.29 -4.89 -1.96
CA VAL A 397 -15.02 -4.46 -1.41
C VAL A 397 -14.91 -4.97 0.02
N GLY A 398 -13.75 -5.48 0.41
CA GLY A 398 -13.51 -5.98 1.76
C GLY A 398 -12.45 -7.07 1.80
N ALA A 399 -12.15 -7.58 2.99
CA ALA A 399 -11.25 -8.71 3.16
C ALA A 399 -11.99 -9.96 3.65
N TRP A 400 -11.59 -11.12 3.10
CA TRP A 400 -12.30 -12.38 3.25
C TRP A 400 -11.34 -13.51 3.55
N THR A 401 -11.65 -14.30 4.56
CA THR A 401 -10.84 -15.46 4.96
C THR A 401 -11.52 -16.77 4.56
N PHE A 402 -10.73 -17.83 4.43
CA PHE A 402 -11.24 -19.19 4.25
C PHE A 402 -10.35 -20.19 5.00
N ALA A 403 -10.82 -21.41 5.15
CA ALA A 403 -10.03 -22.51 5.67
C ALA A 403 -9.28 -23.18 4.51
N PRO A 404 -7.94 -23.18 4.49
CA PRO A 404 -7.19 -23.76 3.38
C PRO A 404 -7.29 -25.29 3.38
N THR A 405 -7.40 -25.89 2.19
CA THR A 405 -7.29 -27.33 1.98
C THR A 405 -5.82 -27.74 1.84
N THR A 406 -5.39 -28.71 2.64
CA THR A 406 -3.97 -29.11 2.72
C THR A 406 -3.67 -30.43 2.02
N GLU A 407 -4.66 -31.29 1.84
CA GLU A 407 -4.50 -32.58 1.17
C GLU A 407 -4.48 -32.41 -0.36
N TRP A 408 -3.59 -33.17 -1.02
CA TRP A 408 -3.50 -33.24 -2.49
C TRP A 408 -3.68 -34.68 -2.93
N THR A 409 -4.70 -34.92 -3.75
CA THR A 409 -5.10 -36.24 -4.23
C THR A 409 -4.68 -36.53 -5.68
N GLY A 410 -4.33 -35.49 -6.45
CA GLY A 410 -3.68 -35.61 -7.76
C GLY A 410 -4.47 -35.04 -8.93
N GLU A 411 -5.79 -34.88 -8.83
CA GLU A 411 -6.67 -34.46 -9.94
C GLU A 411 -8.14 -34.21 -9.52
N ALA A 412 -8.46 -34.21 -8.22
CA ALA A 412 -9.82 -33.98 -7.76
C ALA A 412 -10.16 -32.48 -7.70
N LEU A 413 -11.44 -32.13 -7.81
CA LEU A 413 -11.92 -30.76 -7.56
C LEU A 413 -11.44 -30.24 -6.18
N ALA A 414 -11.38 -31.11 -5.19
CA ALA A 414 -10.87 -30.80 -3.85
C ALA A 414 -9.43 -30.25 -3.87
N ASP A 415 -8.58 -30.70 -4.80
CA ASP A 415 -7.19 -30.25 -4.93
C ASP A 415 -7.06 -28.81 -5.44
N TYR A 416 -8.16 -28.24 -5.94
CA TYR A 416 -8.24 -26.88 -6.48
C TYR A 416 -9.21 -25.98 -5.71
N THR A 417 -9.86 -26.52 -4.68
CA THR A 417 -10.81 -25.81 -3.83
C THR A 417 -10.09 -25.27 -2.60
N ASN A 418 -10.25 -23.97 -2.31
CA ASN A 418 -9.70 -23.30 -1.12
C ASN A 418 -8.21 -23.59 -0.88
N ARG A 419 -7.39 -23.61 -1.94
CA ARG A 419 -5.94 -23.84 -1.81
C ARG A 419 -5.26 -22.64 -1.18
N ASP A 420 -4.19 -22.87 -0.44
CA ASP A 420 -3.36 -21.76 0.04
C ASP A 420 -2.69 -21.07 -1.16
N PHE A 421 -2.51 -19.75 -1.10
CA PHE A 421 -2.09 -18.94 -2.24
C PHE A 421 -0.67 -19.26 -2.72
N TRP A 422 0.22 -19.71 -1.84
CA TRP A 422 1.55 -20.15 -2.23
C TRP A 422 1.54 -21.48 -3.00
N GLN A 423 0.45 -22.24 -2.95
CA GLN A 423 0.27 -23.48 -3.71
C GLN A 423 -0.40 -23.23 -5.07
N VAL A 424 -0.89 -22.02 -5.31
CA VAL A 424 -1.46 -21.62 -6.59
C VAL A 424 -0.34 -21.08 -7.46
N THR A 425 -0.02 -21.80 -8.52
CA THR A 425 1.03 -21.45 -9.48
C THR A 425 0.45 -21.32 -10.89
N ALA A 426 1.26 -20.85 -11.83
CA ALA A 426 0.92 -20.84 -13.26
C ALA A 426 0.94 -22.23 -13.93
N GLU A 427 1.31 -23.28 -13.19
CA GLU A 427 1.47 -24.62 -13.74
C GLU A 427 0.14 -25.14 -14.33
N ALA A 428 0.21 -25.58 -15.59
CA ALA A 428 -0.93 -26.08 -16.37
C ALA A 428 -2.13 -25.11 -16.47
N ARG A 429 -1.94 -23.81 -16.15
CA ARG A 429 -2.98 -22.75 -16.19
C ARG A 429 -4.29 -23.15 -15.48
N ARG A 430 -4.19 -23.91 -14.40
CA ARG A 430 -5.38 -24.48 -13.73
C ARG A 430 -6.25 -23.38 -13.11
N VAL A 431 -7.55 -23.68 -12.99
CA VAL A 431 -8.52 -22.81 -12.33
C VAL A 431 -8.72 -23.29 -10.89
N TYR A 432 -8.49 -22.38 -9.94
CA TYR A 432 -8.68 -22.59 -8.51
C TYR A 432 -9.98 -21.92 -8.06
N CYS A 433 -10.68 -22.55 -7.14
CA CYS A 433 -11.99 -22.14 -6.68
C CYS A 433 -11.98 -21.84 -5.17
N TYR A 434 -12.66 -20.77 -4.76
CA TYR A 434 -12.73 -20.34 -3.36
C TYR A 434 -14.19 -20.09 -2.96
N HIS A 435 -14.61 -20.66 -1.84
CA HIS A 435 -15.99 -20.59 -1.32
C HIS A 435 -16.01 -20.65 0.21
N HIS A 436 -17.19 -20.49 0.81
CA HIS A 436 -17.37 -20.38 2.27
C HIS A 436 -16.50 -19.28 2.90
N LEU A 437 -16.46 -18.13 2.21
CA LEU A 437 -15.66 -16.99 2.61
C LEU A 437 -16.25 -16.33 3.86
N ALA A 438 -15.44 -16.26 4.91
CA ALA A 438 -15.78 -15.58 6.15
C ALA A 438 -15.25 -14.16 6.13
N ASN A 439 -16.10 -13.22 6.52
CA ASN A 439 -15.75 -11.82 6.64
C ASN A 439 -14.58 -11.61 7.63
N HIS A 440 -13.52 -10.94 7.17
CA HIS A 440 -12.36 -10.58 7.99
C HIS A 440 -12.49 -9.17 8.59
N SER A 441 -13.17 -8.25 7.89
CA SER A 441 -13.13 -6.80 8.17
C SER A 441 -14.43 -6.20 8.73
N GLY A 442 -15.42 -7.02 9.10
CA GLY A 442 -16.76 -6.49 9.44
C GLY A 442 -17.55 -5.98 8.22
N ALA A 443 -17.14 -6.33 6.99
CA ALA A 443 -17.89 -6.07 5.75
C ALA A 443 -19.28 -6.74 5.77
N PRO A 444 -20.26 -6.34 4.94
CA PRO A 444 -21.54 -7.06 4.83
C PRO A 444 -21.31 -8.56 4.56
N ASN A 445 -22.04 -9.49 5.16
CA ASN A 445 -21.80 -10.94 4.98
C ASN A 445 -22.19 -11.49 3.58
N ASP A 446 -22.21 -10.65 2.53
CA ASP A 446 -22.76 -10.93 1.21
C ASP A 446 -21.87 -11.81 0.30
N LEU A 447 -20.61 -12.05 0.70
CA LEU A 447 -19.71 -13.01 0.04
C LEU A 447 -19.77 -14.43 0.62
N ALA A 448 -20.44 -14.66 1.75
CA ALA A 448 -20.49 -15.99 2.39
C ALA A 448 -21.05 -17.10 1.49
N ASN A 449 -21.88 -16.73 0.50
CA ASN A 449 -22.55 -17.64 -0.43
C ASN A 449 -22.12 -17.44 -1.90
N ARG A 450 -20.93 -16.92 -2.15
CA ARG A 450 -20.43 -16.73 -3.53
C ARG A 450 -19.09 -17.41 -3.71
N VAL A 451 -18.82 -17.76 -4.95
CA VAL A 451 -17.58 -18.40 -5.36
C VAL A 451 -16.67 -17.42 -6.10
N ILE A 452 -15.38 -17.45 -5.75
CA ILE A 452 -14.31 -16.77 -6.46
C ILE A 452 -13.50 -17.80 -7.24
N LEU A 453 -13.21 -17.51 -8.51
CA LEU A 453 -12.31 -18.29 -9.34
C LEU A 453 -11.02 -17.50 -9.57
N LEU A 454 -9.89 -18.18 -9.42
CA LEU A 454 -8.55 -17.65 -9.72
C LEU A 454 -7.88 -18.52 -10.78
N GLN A 455 -7.13 -17.89 -11.67
CA GLN A 455 -6.27 -18.58 -12.62
C GLN A 455 -5.00 -17.75 -12.81
N MET A 456 -3.85 -18.42 -12.84
CA MET A 456 -2.57 -17.81 -13.24
C MET A 456 -2.20 -18.32 -14.65
N PRO A 457 -2.34 -17.51 -15.71
CA PRO A 457 -1.89 -17.88 -17.05
C PRO A 457 -0.36 -17.96 -17.18
N ASP A 458 0.34 -17.21 -16.34
CA ASP A 458 1.79 -17.08 -16.19
C ASP A 458 2.13 -16.52 -14.78
N ASP A 459 3.41 -16.44 -14.43
CA ASP A 459 3.86 -16.02 -13.09
C ASP A 459 3.61 -14.52 -12.77
N ARG A 460 3.14 -13.73 -13.74
CA ARG A 460 2.95 -12.28 -13.61
C ARG A 460 1.51 -11.83 -13.82
N THR A 461 0.63 -12.73 -14.24
CA THR A 461 -0.76 -12.44 -14.57
C THR A 461 -1.69 -13.28 -13.68
N LEU A 462 -2.67 -12.62 -13.06
CA LEU A 462 -3.72 -13.27 -12.31
C LEU A 462 -5.08 -12.86 -12.88
N LEU A 463 -5.90 -13.85 -13.22
CA LEU A 463 -7.27 -13.65 -13.62
C LEU A 463 -8.18 -14.00 -12.45
N MET A 464 -9.08 -13.09 -12.09
CA MET A 464 -10.04 -13.30 -11.01
C MET A 464 -11.45 -13.01 -11.45
N ARG A 465 -12.38 -13.89 -11.09
CA ARG A 465 -13.79 -13.78 -11.46
C ARG A 465 -14.72 -14.29 -10.36
N ARG A 466 -15.89 -13.67 -10.21
CA ARG A 466 -17.02 -14.26 -9.47
C ARG A 466 -17.68 -15.37 -10.32
N ALA A 467 -17.91 -16.54 -9.75
CA ALA A 467 -18.82 -17.52 -10.35
C ALA A 467 -20.25 -17.35 -9.81
N ASP A 468 -21.26 -17.64 -10.63
CA ASP A 468 -22.66 -17.60 -10.22
C ASP A 468 -23.05 -18.92 -9.53
N ALA A 469 -22.37 -19.18 -8.42
CA ALA A 469 -22.45 -20.42 -7.65
C ALA A 469 -22.18 -20.14 -6.17
N ARG A 470 -22.70 -21.01 -5.30
CA ARG A 470 -22.50 -20.96 -3.84
C ARG A 470 -21.36 -21.86 -3.38
N THR A 471 -21.08 -22.93 -4.12
CA THR A 471 -19.99 -23.86 -3.82
C THR A 471 -19.14 -24.14 -5.05
N CYS A 472 -17.94 -24.68 -4.83
CA CYS A 472 -17.03 -25.05 -5.92
C CYS A 472 -17.58 -26.19 -6.77
N GLU A 473 -18.40 -27.09 -6.21
CA GLU A 473 -19.10 -28.15 -6.93
C GLU A 473 -20.15 -27.56 -7.89
N GLU A 474 -20.94 -26.59 -7.43
CA GLU A 474 -21.90 -25.87 -8.27
C GLU A 474 -21.17 -25.11 -9.40
N ALA A 475 -20.07 -24.43 -9.08
CA ALA A 475 -19.26 -23.71 -10.07
C ALA A 475 -18.65 -24.66 -11.11
N ALA A 476 -18.23 -25.86 -10.68
CA ALA A 476 -17.72 -26.89 -11.57
C ALA A 476 -18.81 -27.43 -12.50
N ALA A 477 -20.03 -27.65 -11.99
CA ALA A 477 -21.17 -28.10 -12.80
C ALA A 477 -21.59 -27.10 -13.88
N LEU A 478 -21.30 -25.81 -13.70
CA LEU A 478 -21.50 -24.76 -14.71
C LEU A 478 -20.42 -24.75 -15.82
N GLY A 479 -19.50 -25.73 -15.82
CA GLY A 479 -18.48 -25.89 -16.85
C GLY A 479 -17.29 -24.93 -16.72
N PHE A 480 -17.15 -24.24 -15.60
CA PHE A 480 -16.01 -23.34 -15.34
C PHE A 480 -14.79 -24.07 -14.79
N TRP A 481 -14.98 -25.26 -14.22
CA TRP A 481 -13.89 -26.12 -13.81
C TRP A 481 -13.60 -27.11 -14.94
N ASN A 482 -12.37 -27.07 -15.45
CA ASN A 482 -11.90 -27.96 -16.48
C ASN A 482 -10.67 -28.69 -15.94
N THR A 483 -10.72 -30.03 -15.89
CA THR A 483 -9.59 -30.89 -15.53
C THR A 483 -8.51 -30.92 -16.60
N SER A 484 -8.77 -30.36 -17.79
CA SER A 484 -7.79 -30.32 -18.86
C SER A 484 -6.56 -29.51 -18.44
N VAL A 485 -5.38 -30.08 -18.68
CA VAL A 485 -4.12 -29.34 -18.69
C VAL A 485 -4.23 -28.19 -19.70
N ASN A 486 -3.92 -26.96 -19.28
CA ASN A 486 -4.00 -25.72 -20.09
C ASN A 486 -5.41 -25.33 -20.55
N PRO A 487 -6.36 -25.09 -19.62
CA PRO A 487 -7.66 -24.56 -20.00
C PRO A 487 -7.52 -23.13 -20.58
N PRO A 488 -8.51 -22.65 -21.36
CA PRO A 488 -8.50 -21.27 -21.84
C PRO A 488 -8.51 -20.27 -20.68
N PRO A 489 -8.07 -19.02 -20.92
CA PRO A 489 -8.17 -17.95 -19.93
C PRO A 489 -9.61 -17.77 -19.41
N LEU A 490 -9.76 -17.49 -18.11
CA LEU A 490 -11.05 -17.19 -17.48
C LEU A 490 -11.74 -16.04 -18.21
N SER A 491 -12.82 -16.34 -18.92
CA SER A 491 -13.64 -15.35 -19.61
C SER A 491 -14.30 -14.38 -18.63
N ASN A 492 -14.35 -13.10 -18.98
CA ASN A 492 -14.91 -12.02 -18.15
C ASN A 492 -14.27 -11.94 -16.75
N ALA A 493 -12.97 -12.19 -16.66
CA ALA A 493 -12.20 -11.99 -15.44
C ALA A 493 -11.59 -10.58 -15.40
N VAL A 494 -11.43 -10.03 -14.20
CA VAL A 494 -10.53 -8.90 -13.99
C VAL A 494 -9.11 -9.42 -14.10
N THR A 495 -8.28 -8.71 -14.85
CA THR A 495 -6.86 -9.03 -14.99
C THR A 495 -6.04 -8.21 -14.02
N PHE A 496 -5.23 -8.89 -13.23
CA PHE A 496 -4.23 -8.29 -12.36
C PHE A 496 -2.83 -8.69 -12.80
N GLU A 497 -1.88 -7.85 -12.44
CA GLU A 497 -0.46 -7.99 -12.76
C GLU A 497 0.40 -7.88 -11.50
N ARG A 498 1.54 -8.55 -11.50
CA ARG A 498 2.55 -8.42 -10.43
C ARG A 498 3.23 -7.07 -10.39
#